data_AF-A0A357F8B3-F1
#
_entry.id   AF-A0A357F8B3-F1
#
_cell.length_a   1.000
_cell.length_b   1.000
_cell.length_c   1.000
_cell.angle_alpha   90.00
_cell.angle_beta   90.00
_cell.angle_gamma   90.00
#
_symmetry.space_group_name_H-M   'P 1'
#
loop_
_entity.id
_entity.type
_entity.pdbx_description
1 polymer ?
#
loop_
_entity_poly.entity_id
_entity_poly.type
_entity_poly.pdbx_seq_one_letter_code
_entity_poly.pdbx_strand_id
1 'polypeptide(L)'
;CSVPVIAVSPIIGSDSVKGPTAKYMRELGLPVSATAVANYYSDFLDGFILDTQDEKDASEIRKMSISVKVAEILMKDLATKTKLANTVLDFSNNCSKRSLNLQKNGLSCGA
;
A
#
# COMPACT_ATOMS: atom_id res chain seq x y z
N CYS A 1 -6.27 9.72 -20.72
CA CYS A 1 -6.00 8.35 -20.23
C CYS A 1 -6.06 8.34 -18.72
N SER A 2 -6.83 7.45 -18.12
CA SER A 2 -6.80 7.22 -16.67
C SER A 2 -5.86 6.05 -16.40
N VAL A 3 -4.80 6.27 -15.62
CA VAL A 3 -3.83 5.24 -15.26
C VAL A 3 -4.01 4.84 -13.79
N PRO A 4 -3.84 3.55 -13.44
CA PRO A 4 -3.94 3.11 -12.06
C PRO A 4 -2.76 3.62 -11.23
N VAL A 5 -3.03 4.00 -9.98
CA VAL A 5 -2.04 4.35 -8.97
C VAL A 5 -1.83 3.13 -8.08
N ILE A 6 -0.63 2.58 -8.16
CA ILE A 6 -0.24 1.37 -7.42
C ILE A 6 0.78 1.76 -6.36
N ALA A 7 0.54 1.37 -5.11
CA ALA A 7 1.53 1.48 -4.04
C ALA A 7 2.13 0.12 -3.68
N VAL A 8 3.38 0.15 -3.23
CA VAL A 8 4.07 -0.98 -2.60
C VAL A 8 4.23 -0.65 -1.13
N SER A 9 3.82 -1.57 -0.25
CA SER A 9 3.93 -1.41 1.19
C SER A 9 5.38 -1.13 1.61
N PRO A 10 5.62 -0.17 2.51
CA PRO A 10 6.92 0.00 3.16
C PRO A 10 7.09 -0.93 4.38
N ILE A 11 6.02 -1.63 4.78
CA ILE A 11 5.97 -2.52 5.95
C ILE A 11 6.13 -3.97 5.52
N ILE A 12 6.94 -4.70 6.28
CA ILE A 12 7.02 -6.17 6.28
C ILE A 12 6.85 -6.65 7.73
N GLY A 13 5.74 -7.33 8.01
CA GLY A 13 5.44 -7.85 9.34
C GLY A 13 5.12 -6.73 10.33
N SER A 14 6.02 -6.50 11.30
CA SER A 14 5.83 -5.50 12.37
C SER A 14 6.74 -4.28 12.25
N ASP A 15 7.48 -4.16 11.15
CA ASP A 15 8.45 -3.08 10.95
C ASP A 15 8.56 -2.65 9.49
N SER A 16 9.23 -1.52 9.25
CA SER A 16 9.45 -1.01 7.90
C SER A 16 10.73 -1.57 7.26
N VAL A 17 10.70 -1.84 5.95
CA VAL A 17 11.84 -2.37 5.18
C VAL A 17 13.10 -1.52 5.35
N LYS A 18 12.93 -0.19 5.23
CA LYS A 18 13.99 0.80 5.44
C LYS A 18 13.37 2.10 5.97
N GLY A 19 14.18 2.82 6.74
CA GLY A 19 13.87 4.17 7.17
C GLY A 19 12.91 4.24 8.36
N PRO A 20 12.48 5.46 8.73
CA PRO A 20 11.72 5.71 9.95
C PRO A 20 10.21 5.49 9.80
N THR A 21 9.70 4.88 8.73
CA THR A 21 8.24 4.77 8.49
C THR A 21 7.51 4.13 9.66
N ALA A 22 7.99 2.98 10.15
CA ALA A 22 7.39 2.34 11.32
C ALA A 22 7.50 3.21 12.59
N LYS A 23 8.60 3.96 12.74
CA LYS A 23 8.75 4.93 13.84
C LYS A 23 7.71 6.05 13.73
N TYR A 24 7.54 6.68 12.58
CA TYR A 24 6.55 7.74 12.38
C TYR A 24 5.13 7.24 12.57
N MET A 25 4.80 6.04 12.10
CA MET A 25 3.49 5.45 12.34
C MET A 25 3.24 5.29 13.85
N ARG A 26 4.22 4.77 14.62
CA ARG A 26 4.12 4.70 16.08
C ARG A 26 3.97 6.08 16.72
N GLU A 27 4.75 7.08 16.29
CA GLU A 27 4.69 8.45 16.83
C GLU A 27 3.35 9.15 16.51
N LEU A 28 2.73 8.82 15.38
CA LEU A 28 1.40 9.30 14.98
C LEU A 28 0.25 8.48 15.59
N GLY A 29 0.54 7.47 16.42
CA GLY A 29 -0.47 6.59 17.01
C GLY A 29 -1.15 5.66 16.01
N LEU A 30 -0.54 5.45 14.83
CA LEU A 30 -1.05 4.55 13.79
C LEU A 30 -0.51 3.12 14.00
N PRO A 31 -1.32 2.08 13.73
CA PRO A 31 -0.82 0.70 13.71
C PRO A 31 0.28 0.52 12.66
N VAL A 32 1.37 -0.17 13.01
CA VAL A 32 2.42 -0.54 12.03
C VAL A 32 1.96 -1.79 11.28
N SER A 33 1.14 -1.59 10.25
CA SER A 33 0.63 -2.68 9.40
C SER A 33 0.46 -2.24 7.95
N ALA A 34 0.41 -3.21 7.04
CA ALA A 34 0.12 -2.95 5.62
C ALA A 34 -1.28 -2.35 5.46
N THR A 35 -2.27 -2.83 6.23
CA THR A 35 -3.63 -2.26 6.26
C THR A 35 -3.64 -0.78 6.62
N ALA A 36 -2.88 -0.37 7.63
CA ALA A 36 -2.86 1.04 8.06
C ALA A 36 -2.28 1.95 6.98
N VAL A 37 -1.22 1.51 6.28
CA VAL A 37 -0.65 2.25 5.14
C VAL A 37 -1.64 2.34 3.99
N ALA A 38 -2.30 1.24 3.62
CA ALA A 38 -3.29 1.24 2.55
C ALA A 38 -4.48 2.16 2.87
N ASN A 39 -4.95 2.15 4.13
CA ASN A 39 -6.01 3.03 4.60
C ASN A 39 -5.60 4.51 4.51
N TYR A 40 -4.38 4.85 4.93
CA TYR A 40 -3.86 6.22 4.91
C TYR A 40 -3.81 6.82 3.50
N TYR A 41 -3.57 6.01 2.48
CA TYR A 41 -3.54 6.45 1.07
C TYR A 41 -4.79 6.05 0.27
N SER A 42 -5.84 5.56 0.93
CA SER A 42 -7.01 4.97 0.27
C SER A 42 -7.78 5.93 -0.65
N ASP A 43 -7.60 7.24 -0.46
CA ASP A 43 -8.22 8.32 -1.24
C ASP A 43 -7.82 8.33 -2.72
N PHE A 44 -6.73 7.66 -3.10
CA PHE A 44 -6.24 7.67 -4.48
C PHE A 44 -5.65 6.35 -4.98
N LEU A 45 -5.40 5.35 -4.12
CA LEU A 45 -4.82 4.07 -4.52
C LEU A 45 -5.81 3.21 -5.30
N ASP A 46 -5.44 2.74 -6.49
CA ASP A 46 -6.21 1.72 -7.22
C ASP A 46 -5.78 0.30 -6.84
N GLY A 47 -4.49 0.14 -6.56
CA GLY A 47 -3.92 -1.12 -6.15
C GLY A 47 -2.84 -0.97 -5.08
N PHE A 48 -2.65 -2.03 -4.31
CA PHE A 48 -1.67 -2.11 -3.23
C PHE A 48 -0.96 -3.45 -3.25
N ILE A 49 0.37 -3.42 -3.19
CA ILE A 49 1.24 -4.60 -3.09
C ILE A 49 1.77 -4.70 -1.66
N LEU A 50 1.54 -5.84 -1.02
CA LEU A 50 2.05 -6.13 0.33
C LEU A 50 2.94 -7.37 0.35
N ASP A 51 3.75 -7.50 1.39
CA ASP A 51 4.65 -8.64 1.56
C ASP A 51 3.88 -9.94 1.84
N THR A 52 4.50 -11.08 1.52
CA THR A 52 3.96 -12.41 1.86
C THR A 52 3.77 -12.59 3.38
N GLN A 53 4.60 -11.96 4.21
CA GLN A 53 4.43 -12.00 5.67
C GLN A 53 3.18 -11.26 6.18
N ASP A 54 2.63 -10.35 5.36
CA ASP A 54 1.46 -9.56 5.69
C ASP A 54 0.20 -10.05 4.96
N GLU A 55 0.21 -11.23 4.33
CA GLU A 55 -0.91 -11.76 3.52
C GLU A 55 -2.26 -11.72 4.27
N LYS A 56 -2.26 -11.89 5.59
CA LYS A 56 -3.44 -11.76 6.46
C LYS A 56 -4.17 -10.41 6.33
N ASP A 57 -3.45 -9.33 6.00
CA ASP A 57 -3.98 -7.97 5.84
C ASP A 57 -4.70 -7.79 4.50
N ALA A 58 -4.48 -8.68 3.53
CA ALA A 58 -4.98 -8.53 2.17
C ALA A 58 -6.51 -8.49 2.10
N SER A 59 -7.19 -9.30 2.92
CA SER A 59 -8.66 -9.33 2.97
C SER A 59 -9.25 -8.00 3.46
N GLU A 60 -8.61 -7.35 4.42
CA GLU A 60 -9.07 -6.07 4.95
C GLU A 60 -8.86 -4.94 3.94
N ILE A 61 -7.70 -4.92 3.27
CA ILE A 61 -7.40 -3.92 2.24
C ILE A 61 -8.38 -4.03 1.05
N ARG A 62 -8.78 -5.25 0.66
CA ARG A 62 -9.79 -5.45 -0.39
C ARG A 62 -11.15 -4.86 -0.04
N LYS A 63 -11.53 -4.81 1.25
CA LYS A 63 -12.80 -4.17 1.68
C LYS A 63 -12.81 -2.66 1.42
N MET A 64 -11.64 -2.03 1.32
CA MET A 64 -11.47 -0.63 0.92
C MET A 64 -11.68 -0.42 -0.59
N SER A 65 -12.09 -1.48 -1.32
CA SER A 65 -12.19 -1.51 -2.79
C SER A 65 -10.86 -1.24 -3.50
N ILE A 66 -9.73 -1.55 -2.84
CA ILE A 66 -8.38 -1.47 -3.41
C ILE A 66 -8.00 -2.86 -3.94
N SER A 67 -7.47 -2.94 -5.16
CA SER A 67 -6.95 -4.20 -5.69
C SER A 67 -5.70 -4.61 -4.92
N VAL A 68 -5.54 -5.90 -4.59
CA VAL A 68 -4.42 -6.35 -3.74
C VAL A 68 -3.60 -7.44 -4.40
N LYS A 69 -2.28 -7.26 -4.39
CA LYS A 69 -1.30 -8.25 -4.82
C LYS A 69 -0.32 -8.57 -3.69
N VAL A 70 -0.20 -9.84 -3.34
CA VAL A 70 0.83 -10.31 -2.40
C VAL A 70 2.09 -10.69 -3.19
N ALA A 71 3.26 -10.23 -2.74
CA ALA A 71 4.55 -10.50 -3.38
C ALA A 71 5.69 -10.39 -2.37
N GLU A 72 6.87 -10.94 -2.67
CA GLU A 72 8.09 -10.62 -1.91
C GLU A 72 8.54 -9.20 -2.27
N ILE A 73 8.53 -8.28 -1.31
CA ILE A 73 8.86 -6.85 -1.57
C ILE A 73 10.26 -6.45 -1.07
N LEU A 74 10.96 -7.35 -0.38
CA LEU A 74 12.31 -7.09 0.14
C LEU A 74 13.36 -7.12 -0.98
N MET A 75 13.85 -5.93 -1.35
CA MET A 75 14.85 -5.74 -2.39
C MET A 75 16.29 -5.86 -1.86
N LYS A 76 16.88 -7.06 -1.92
CA LYS A 76 18.25 -7.35 -1.43
C LYS A 76 19.33 -7.09 -2.48
N ASP A 77 18.99 -7.29 -3.75
CA ASP A 77 19.90 -7.25 -4.89
C ASP A 77 19.18 -6.76 -6.17
N LEU A 78 19.88 -6.72 -7.30
CA LEU A 78 19.27 -6.30 -8.57
C LEU A 78 18.20 -7.29 -9.06
N ALA A 79 18.38 -8.59 -8.83
CA ALA A 79 17.43 -9.61 -9.28
C ALA A 79 16.08 -9.47 -8.57
N THR A 80 16.08 -9.30 -7.26
CA THR A 80 14.88 -9.07 -6.44
C THR A 80 14.21 -7.73 -6.77
N LYS A 81 15.00 -6.67 -7.06
CA LYS A 81 14.46 -5.39 -7.57
C LYS A 81 13.72 -5.56 -8.90
N THR A 82 14.35 -6.22 -9.87
CA THR A 82 13.76 -6.45 -11.20
C THR A 82 12.52 -7.33 -11.10
N LYS A 83 12.53 -8.38 -10.27
CA LYS A 83 11.36 -9.23 -10.01
C LYS A 83 10.18 -8.43 -9.45
N LEU A 84 10.43 -7.56 -8.46
CA LEU A 84 9.40 -6.71 -7.90
C LEU A 84 8.88 -5.68 -8.92
N ALA A 85 9.77 -5.05 -9.69
CA ALA A 85 9.39 -4.11 -10.74
C ALA A 85 8.47 -4.75 -11.79
N ASN A 86 8.82 -5.95 -12.28
CA ASN A 86 7.96 -6.70 -13.21
C ASN A 86 6.61 -7.05 -12.57
N THR A 87 6.61 -7.47 -11.30
CA THR A 87 5.37 -7.74 -10.55
C THR A 87 4.46 -6.51 -10.47
N VAL A 88 5.03 -5.32 -10.25
CA VAL A 88 4.29 -4.05 -10.24
C VAL A 88 3.70 -3.74 -11.62
N LEU A 89 4.48 -3.90 -12.69
CA LEU A 89 4.03 -3.67 -14.06
C LEU A 89 2.90 -4.63 -14.46
N ASP A 90 3.09 -5.93 -14.22
CA ASP A 90 2.08 -6.96 -14.49
C ASP A 90 0.80 -6.69 -13.70
N PHE A 91 0.92 -6.31 -12.43
CA PHE A 91 -0.24 -5.96 -11.61
C PHE A 91 -0.94 -4.70 -12.12
N SER A 92 -0.19 -3.68 -12.53
CA SER A 92 -0.76 -2.44 -13.08
C SER A 92 -1.54 -2.68 -14.37
N ASN A 93 -1.09 -3.58 -15.24
CA ASN A 93 -1.78 -3.95 -16.47
C ASN A 93 -3.13 -4.65 -16.21
N ASN A 94 -3.28 -5.30 -15.06
CA ASN A 94 -4.49 -6.02 -14.66
C ASN A 94 -5.33 -5.28 -13.61
N CYS A 95 -4.91 -4.09 -13.17
CA CYS A 95 -5.59 -3.30 -12.15
C CYS A 95 -6.54 -2.29 -12.80
N SER A 96 -7.83 -2.39 -12.49
CA SER A 96 -8.81 -1.38 -12.92
C SER A 96 -8.68 -0.11 -12.10
N LYS A 97 -8.91 1.05 -12.75
CA LYS A 97 -9.04 2.33 -12.06
C LYS A 97 -10.30 2.35 -11.19
N ARG A 98 -10.18 2.77 -9.93
CA ARG A 98 -11.32 3.02 -9.04
C ARG A 98 -11.99 4.34 -9.41
N SER A 99 -13.32 4.33 -9.44
CA SER A 99 -14.10 5.56 -9.44
C SER A 99 -14.24 6.03 -8.00
N LEU A 100 -13.41 7.00 -7.59
CA LEU A 100 -13.45 7.57 -6.25
C LEU A 100 -14.25 8.86 -6.27
N ASN A 101 -15.36 8.88 -5.52
CA ASN A 101 -16.01 10.13 -5.16
C ASN A 101 -15.19 10.75 -4.03
N LEU A 102 -14.30 11.70 -4.36
CA LEU A 102 -13.61 12.51 -3.35
C LEU A 102 -14.64 13.43 -2.68
N GLN A 103 -15.44 12.90 -1.75
CA GLN A 103 -16.07 13.75 -0.75
C GLN A 103 -14.97 14.19 0.21
N LYS A 104 -14.59 15.47 0.11
CA LYS A 104 -13.67 16.15 1.01
C LYS A 104 -14.15 15.93 2.46
N ASN A 105 -13.56 14.98 3.17
CA ASN A 105 -13.53 15.05 4.62
C ASN A 105 -12.50 16.11 4.97
N GLY A 106 -12.98 17.34 5.13
CA GLY A 106 -12.20 18.42 5.69
C GLY A 106 -11.66 17.98 7.05
N LEU A 107 -10.34 17.91 7.16
CA LEU A 107 -9.71 18.17 8.45
C LEU A 107 -10.04 19.62 8.80
N SER A 108 -11.15 19.81 9.50
CA SER A 108 -11.33 21.01 10.32
C SER A 108 -10.21 20.98 11.34
N CYS A 109 -9.24 21.87 11.18
CA CYS A 109 -8.35 22.24 12.27
C CYS A 109 -9.25 22.74 13.41
N GLY A 110 -9.43 21.91 14.44
CA GLY A 110 -10.17 22.26 15.64
C GLY A 110 -9.42 23.36 16.39
N ALA A 111 -10.21 24.30 16.90
CA ALA A 111 -9.84 25.51 17.65
C ALA A 111 -8.84 25.29 18.79
#